data_AF-A0A0K2U5C9-F1
#
_entry.id   AF-A0A0K2U5C9-F1
#
_cell.length_a   1.000
_cell.length_b   1.000
_cell.length_c   1.000
_cell.angle_alpha   90.00
_cell.angle_beta   90.00
_cell.angle_gamma   90.00
#
_symmetry.space_group_name_H-M   'P 1'
#
loop_
_entity.id
_entity.type
_entity.pdbx_description
1 polymer ?
#
loop_
_entity_poly.entity_id
_entity_poly.type
_entity_poly.pdbx_seq_one_letter_code
_entity_poly.pdbx_strand_id
1 'polypeptide(L)' 'MVLYVIVSDGSKMYPYFFKVNEKVNTDVYYKVLMYYVLPWLKSTFPTNNYVFT' A
#
# COMPACT_ATOMS: atom_id res chain seq x y z
N MET A 1 -6.75 -0.16 -12.46
CA MET A 1 -5.48 -0.69 -11.92
C MET A 1 -5.72 -1.18 -10.50
N VAL A 2 -4.96 -2.15 -10.01
CA VAL A 2 -5.08 -2.69 -8.65
C VAL A 2 -3.70 -2.76 -8.02
N LEU A 3 -3.57 -2.37 -6.74
CA LEU A 3 -2.37 -2.57 -5.93
C LEU A 3 -2.62 -3.69 -4.92
N TYR A 4 -1.71 -4.66 -4.89
CA TYR A 4 -1.73 -5.78 -3.96
C TYR A 4 -0.45 -5.77 -3.13
N VAL A 5 -0.59 -5.87 -1.80
CA VAL A 5 0.54 -5.85 -0.87
C VAL A 5 0.55 -7.17 -0.10
N ILE A 6 1.66 -7.88 -0.21
CA ILE A 6 1.95 -9.13 0.51
C ILE A 6 3.26 -8.92 1.25
N VAL A 7 3.27 -9.21 2.55
CA VAL A 7 4.46 -9.17 3.39
C VAL A 7 5.11 -10.56 3.41
N SER A 8 6.41 -10.64 3.70
CA SER A 8 7.20 -11.88 3.64
C SER A 8 6.65 -13.03 4.51
N ASP A 9 5.95 -12.69 5.58
CA ASP A 9 5.26 -13.64 6.47
C ASP A 9 3.94 -14.20 5.89
N GLY A 10 3.56 -13.76 4.68
CA GLY A 10 2.33 -14.15 4.00
C GLY A 10 1.12 -13.28 4.33
N SER A 11 1.27 -12.30 5.22
CA SER A 11 0.20 -11.35 5.56
C SER A 11 -0.16 -10.47 4.36
N LYS A 12 -1.46 -10.25 4.16
CA LYS A 12 -2.01 -9.58 2.97
C LYS A 12 -2.87 -8.40 3.34
N MET A 13 -2.67 -7.29 2.65
CA MET A 13 -3.59 -6.16 2.70
C MET A 13 -4.76 -6.41 1.74
N TYR A 14 -5.94 -5.88 2.07
CA TYR A 14 -7.02 -5.81 1.08
C TYR A 14 -6.56 -5.06 -0.18
N PRO A 15 -6.90 -5.55 -1.39
CA PRO A 15 -6.47 -4.90 -2.62
C PRO A 15 -6.97 -3.46 -2.68
N TYR A 16 -6.10 -2.53 -3.09
CA TYR A 16 -6.49 -1.17 -3.38
C TYR A 16 -6.88 -1.04 -4.85
N PHE A 17 -8.13 -0.65 -5.11
CA PHE A 17 -8.66 -0.45 -6.45
C PHE A 17 -8.56 1.02 -6.83
N PHE A 18 -7.74 1.33 -7.84
CA PHE A 18 -7.70 2.66 -8.43
C PHE A 18 -8.99 2.94 -9.20
N LYS A 19 -9.41 4.20 -9.24
CA LYS A 19 -10.65 4.57 -9.93
C LYS A 19 -10.52 4.30 -11.44
N VAL A 20 -11.65 3.98 -12.06
CA VAL A 20 -11.72 3.83 -13.52
C VAL A 20 -11.33 5.16 -14.16
N ASN A 21 -10.42 5.11 -15.14
CA ASN A 21 -9.81 6.25 -15.84
C ASN A 21 -8.93 7.18 -14.98
N GLU A 22 -8.57 6.78 -13.75
CA GLU A 22 -7.55 7.49 -12.99
C GLU A 22 -6.18 7.32 -13.65
N LYS A 23 -5.57 8.43 -14.06
CA LYS A 23 -4.21 8.42 -14.60
C LYS A 23 -3.24 8.21 -13.45
N VAL A 24 -2.90 6.95 -13.19
CA VAL A 24 -1.93 6.59 -12.15
C VAL A 24 -0.55 7.11 -12.56
N ASN A 25 -0.12 8.17 -11.91
CA ASN A 25 1.24 8.68 -12.00
C ASN A 25 1.97 8.42 -10.68
N THR A 26 3.24 8.79 -10.63
CA THR A 26 4.09 8.59 -9.45
C THR A 26 3.53 9.26 -8.19
N ASP A 27 2.93 10.45 -8.30
CA ASP A 27 2.30 11.15 -7.17
C ASP A 27 1.09 10.40 -6.60
N VAL A 28 0.17 9.95 -7.47
CA VAL A 28 -1.00 9.15 -7.06
C VAL A 28 -0.53 7.84 -6.42
N TYR A 29 0.49 7.20 -6.99
CA TYR A 29 1.06 5.98 -6.42
C TYR A 29 1.65 6.20 -5.02
N TYR A 30 2.46 7.25 -4.83
CA TYR A 30 3.02 7.58 -3.51
C TYR A 30 1.95 7.96 -2.48
N LYS A 31 0.88 8.66 -2.89
CA LYS A 31 -0.26 8.94 -2.01
C LYS A 31 -0.93 7.65 -1.54
N VAL A 32 -1.09 6.65 -2.42
CA VAL A 32 -1.63 5.34 -2.01
C VAL A 32 -0.71 4.65 -1.01
N LEU A 33 0.60 4.63 -1.25
CA LEU A 33 1.56 4.07 -0.30
C LEU A 33 1.50 4.77 1.07
N MET A 34 1.48 6.10 1.08
CA MET A 34 1.51 6.90 2.30
C MET A 34 0.21 6.85 3.10
N TYR A 35 -0.95 6.91 2.44
CA TYR A 35 -2.25 7.04 3.12
C TYR A 35 -2.97 5.71 3.34
N TYR A 36 -2.63 4.66 2.58
CA TYR A 36 -3.31 3.36 2.70
C TYR A 36 -2.35 2.28 3.18
N VAL A 37 -1.18 2.12 2.53
CA VAL A 37 -0.26 1.02 2.86
C VAL A 37 0.46 1.26 4.18
N LEU A 38 1.00 2.46 4.40
CA LEU A 38 1.76 2.77 5.62
C LEU A 38 0.91 2.67 6.90
N PRO A 39 -0.34 3.17 6.97
CA PRO A 39 -1.19 2.98 8.16
C PRO A 39 -1.54 1.51 8.38
N TRP A 40 -1.82 0.75 7.31
CA TRP A 40 -2.08 -0.68 7.43
C TRP A 40 -0.88 -1.43 8.00
N LEU A 41 0.34 -1.12 7.52
CA LEU A 41 1.58 -1.68 8.05
C LEU A 41 1.74 -1.35 9.53
N LYS A 42 1.65 -0.08 9.92
CA LYS A 42 1.77 0.34 11.34
C LYS A 42 0.76 -0.32 12.27
N SER A 43 -0.45 -0.58 11.78
CA SER A 43 -1.50 -1.28 12.54
C SER A 43 -1.20 -2.78 12.67
N THR A 44 -0.71 -3.40 11.59
CA THR A 44 -0.53 -4.86 11.51
C THR A 44 0.79 -5.31 12.15
N PHE A 45 1.88 -4.55 11.99
CA PHE A 45 3.19 -4.86 12.59
C PHE A 45 3.77 -3.63 13.31
N PRO A 46 3.27 -3.28 14.50
CA PRO A 46 3.63 -2.02 15.17
C PRO A 46 5.11 -1.88 15.55
N THR A 47 5.86 -2.99 15.62
CA THR A 47 7.26 -3.03 16.05
C THR A 47 8.24 -3.02 14.86
N ASN A 48 7.76 -3.13 13.62
CA ASN A 48 8.62 -3.25 12.45
C ASN A 48 8.95 -1.89 11.85
N ASN A 49 10.15 -1.78 11.29
CA ASN A 49 10.53 -0.65 10.44
C ASN A 49 10.18 -0.97 8.98
N TYR A 50 9.71 0.04 8.25
CA TYR A 50 9.26 -0.10 6.86
C TYR A 50 10.02 0.85 5.95
N VAL A 51 10.46 0.34 4.81
CA VAL A 51 11.06 1.14 3.73
C VAL A 51 10.35 0.75 2.45
N PHE A 52 9.78 1.75 1.76
CA PHE A 52 9.29 1.58 0.39
C PHE A 52 10.47 1.82 -0.55
N THR A 53 10.78 0.83 -1.40
CA THR A 53 11.79 0.93 -2.45
C THR A 53 11.16 0.92 -3.83
#